data_AF-A0A0C2VGR0-F1
#
_entry.id   AF-A0A0C2VGR0-F1
#
_cell.length_a   1.000
_cell.length_b   1.000
_cell.length_c   1.000
_cell.angle_alpha   90.00
_cell.angle_beta   90.00
_cell.angle_gamma   90.00
#
_symmetry.space_group_name_H-M   'P 1'
#
loop_
_entity.id
_entity.type
_entity.pdbx_description
1 polymer ?
#
loop_
_entity_poly.entity_id
_entity_poly.type
_entity_poly.pdbx_seq_one_letter_code
_entity_poly.pdbx_strand_id
1 'polypeptide(L)' 'MEKAMQSSHGVGYETYMTQHEVRMEVEMKREEDYKKSQELIAELDSKLHNHL' A
#
# COMPACT_ATOMS: atom_id res chain seq x y z
N MET A 1 -0.94 -8.78 -13.66
CA MET A 1 -0.48 -7.49 -13.12
C MET A 1 -1.31 -6.33 -13.67
N GLU A 2 -1.47 -6.21 -15.00
CA GLU A 2 -2.30 -5.18 -15.67
C GLU A 2 -3.65 -4.89 -14.99
N LYS A 3 -4.54 -5.90 -14.89
CA LYS A 3 -5.87 -5.73 -14.29
C LYS A 3 -5.84 -5.23 -12.84
N ALA A 4 -4.86 -5.70 -12.05
CA ALA A 4 -4.72 -5.31 -10.66
C ALA A 4 -4.17 -3.88 -10.53
N MET A 5 -3.21 -3.49 -11.36
CA MET A 5 -2.71 -2.11 -11.42
C MET A 5 -3.84 -1.14 -11.80
N GLN A 6 -4.63 -1.49 -12.82
CA GLN A 6 -5.75 -0.66 -13.23
C GLN A 6 -6.81 -0.54 -12.13
N SER A 7 -7.15 -1.65 -11.45
CA SER A 7 -8.17 -1.63 -10.39
C SER A 7 -7.73 -0.92 -9.12
N SER A 8 -6.47 -1.09 -8.71
CA SER A 8 -5.97 -0.62 -7.41
C SER A 8 -5.32 0.76 -7.48
N HIS A 9 -4.76 1.12 -8.63
CA HIS A 9 -3.98 2.35 -8.79
C HIS A 9 -4.45 3.23 -9.95
N GLY A 10 -5.42 2.77 -10.76
CA GLY A 10 -5.97 3.52 -11.89
C GLY A 10 -5.05 3.63 -13.10
N VAL A 11 -3.92 2.93 -13.10
CA VAL A 11 -2.90 2.97 -14.14
C VAL A 11 -2.59 1.58 -14.66
N GLY A 12 -2.30 1.47 -15.96
CA GLY A 12 -1.82 0.24 -16.57
C GLY A 12 -0.40 -0.11 -16.15
N TYR A 13 -0.02 -1.37 -16.34
CA TYR A 13 1.31 -1.86 -15.98
C TYR A 13 2.41 -1.20 -16.82
N GLU A 14 2.19 -1.01 -18.11
CA GLU A 14 3.17 -0.37 -18.99
C GLU A 14 3.43 1.09 -18.58
N THR A 15 2.38 1.85 -18.28
CA THR A 15 2.49 3.23 -17.78
C THR A 15 3.29 3.29 -16.49
N TYR A 16 3.00 2.40 -15.54
CA TYR A 16 3.76 2.28 -14.30
C TYR A 16 5.24 1.93 -14.54
N MET A 17 5.56 1.06 -15.50
CA MET A 17 6.94 0.64 -15.74
C MET A 17 7.77 1.73 -16.42
N THR A 18 7.16 2.47 -17.34
CA THR A 18 7.83 3.42 -18.23
C THR A 18 7.86 4.84 -17.68
N GLN A 19 6.85 5.25 -16.90
CA GLN A 19 6.76 6.61 -16.36
C GLN A 19 7.18 6.64 -14.89
N HIS A 20 8.35 7.22 -14.62
CA HIS A 20 8.92 7.23 -13.27
C HIS A 20 8.05 7.99 -12.26
N GLU A 21 7.47 9.13 -12.64
CA GLU A 21 6.59 9.91 -11.76
C GLU A 21 5.37 9.10 -11.32
N VAL A 22 4.70 8.44 -12.27
CA VAL A 22 3.56 7.54 -11.99
C VAL A 22 3.95 6.42 -11.04
N ARG A 23 5.12 5.80 -11.25
CA ARG A 23 5.64 4.78 -10.35
C ARG A 23 5.87 5.32 -8.94
N MET A 24 6.45 6.51 -8.81
CA MET A 24 6.69 7.11 -7.49
C MET A 24 5.38 7.37 -6.74
N GLU A 25 4.33 7.84 -7.41
CA GLU A 25 3.01 8.03 -6.78
C GLU A 25 2.40 6.71 -6.28
N VAL A 26 2.52 5.63 -7.07
CA VAL A 26 2.05 4.30 -6.67
C VAL A 26 2.82 3.78 -5.47
N GLU A 27 4.15 3.86 -5.49
CA GLU A 27 4.99 3.34 -4.41
C GLU A 27 4.87 4.16 -3.12
N MET A 28 4.66 5.49 -3.22
CA MET A 28 4.37 6.32 -2.05
C MET A 28 3.07 5.88 -1.34
N LYS A 29 2.00 5.63 -2.12
CA LYS A 29 0.73 5.13 -1.55
C LYS A 29 0.90 3.75 -0.92
N ARG A 30 1.65 2.86 -1.56
CA ARG A 30 1.96 1.53 -1.00
C ARG A 30 2.68 1.61 0.34
N GLU A 31 3.65 2.51 0.44
CA GLU A 31 4.39 2.74 1.69
C GLU A 31 3.48 3.31 2.79
N GLU A 32 2.59 4.25 2.46
CA GLU A 32 1.60 4.78 3.42
C GLU A 32 0.63 3.70 3.91
N ASP A 33 0.11 2.86 3.01
CA ASP A 33 -0.80 1.77 3.36
C ASP A 33 -0.11 0.70 4.20
N TYR A 34 1.16 0.40 3.90
CA TYR A 34 1.97 -0.51 4.72
C TYR A 34 2.16 0.03 6.14
N LYS A 35 2.53 1.31 6.30
CA LYS A 35 2.67 1.95 7.62
C LYS A 35 1.39 1.91 8.43
N LYS A 36 0.25 2.28 7.83
CA LYS A 36 -1.06 2.20 8.49
C LYS A 36 -1.39 0.77 8.92
N SER A 37 -1.07 -0.22 8.07
CA SER A 37 -1.27 -1.63 8.42
C SER A 37 -0.41 -2.05 9.61
N GLN A 38 0.85 -1.60 9.69
CA GLN A 38 1.71 -1.90 10.83
C GLN A 38 1.21 -1.23 12.11
N GLU A 39 0.74 0.01 12.04
CA GLU A 39 0.15 0.73 13.17
C GLU A 39 -1.10 0.00 13.71
N LEU A 40 -1.98 -0.47 12.82
CA LEU A 40 -3.18 -1.23 13.20
C LEU A 40 -2.82 -2.57 13.88
N ILE A 41 -1.81 -3.27 13.36
CA ILE A 41 -1.34 -4.52 13.98
C ILE A 41 -0.79 -4.24 15.38
N ALA A 42 0.05 -3.21 15.53
CA ALA A 42 0.61 -2.82 16.82
C ALA A 42 -0.47 -2.42 17.82
N GLU A 43 -1.51 -1.72 17.37
CA GLU A 43 -2.66 -1.35 18.21
C GLU A 43 -3.44 -2.60 18.67
N LEU A 44 -3.70 -3.54 17.76
CA LEU A 44 -4.38 -4.80 18.08
C LEU A 44 -3.59 -5.63 19.06
N ASP A 45 -2.29 -5.80 18.81
CA ASP A 45 -1.39 -6.54 19.70
C ASP A 45 -1.36 -5.91 21.10
N SER A 46 -1.25 -4.58 21.18
CA SER A 46 -1.29 -3.86 22.46
C SER A 46 -2.60 -4.13 23.22
N LYS A 47 -3.75 -4.09 22.55
CA LYS A 47 -5.05 -4.38 23.19
C LYS A 47 -5.15 -5.81 23.69
N LEU A 48 -4.66 -6.80 22.94
CA LEU A 48 -4.66 -8.20 23.35
C LEU A 48 -3.79 -8.44 24.58
N HIS A 49 -2.56 -7.88 24.58
CA HIS A 49 -1.65 -8.02 25.71
C HIS A 49 -2.13 -7.28 26.97
N ASN A 50 -2.86 -6.17 26.82
CA ASN A 50 -3.44 -5.42 27.95
C ASN A 50 -4.75 -6.02 28.50
N HIS A 51 -5.34 -7.03 27.85
CA HIS A 51 -6.55 -7.74 28.30
C HIS A 51 -6.28 -9.14 28.87
N LEU A 52 -5.01 -9.54 28.97
CA LEU A 52 -4.51 -10.75 29.63
C LEU A 52 -3.85 -10.41 30.96
#